data_AF-A0AAE5WSV5-F1
#
_entry.id   AF-A0AAE5WSV5-F1
#
_cell.length_a   1.000
_cell.length_b   1.000
_cell.length_c   1.000
_cell.angle_alpha   90.00
_cell.angle_beta   90.00
_cell.angle_gamma   90.00
#
_symmetry.space_group_name_H-M   'P 1'
#
loop_
_entity.id
_entity.type
_entity.pdbx_description
1 polymer ?
#
loop_
_entity_poly.entity_id
_entity_poly.type
_entity_poly.pdbx_seq_one_letter_code
_entity_poly.pdbx_strand_id
1 'polypeptide(L)'
;MQIDVRHASHPEAVREYDTETLRRHFLVETVFAGGEIRLTYSHYDRMVIGGATPLADGLALTAPTAVGQETFLAERELGALNVGGAGRIVVDGTSYDLAKYDCLYAGKGAKDVRFESVDAANPAKFYLVSTPAHQAHPTVLLTREKARHLTPGDAATANKRSIYQFIHPEVCQSCQLTLGFTMIEPGSVWNTMPAHTHDRRMEAYLYFDLEAEQRVFHFMGEPQQTRHMLVANEQAVISPPWSIHSGAGTKNYSFIWAMAGDNKSFTDMDHIAIADLR
;
A
#
# COMPACT_ATOMS: atom_id res chain seq x y z
N MET A 1 11.41 0.32 16.33
CA MET A 1 10.96 -0.26 15.06
C MET A 1 10.56 -1.71 15.29
N GLN A 2 9.42 -2.14 14.77
CA GLN A 2 8.94 -3.53 14.85
C GLN A 2 8.77 -4.09 13.43
N ILE A 3 8.98 -5.39 13.26
CA ILE A 3 8.72 -6.08 12.00
C ILE A 3 7.99 -7.41 12.24
N ASP A 4 6.91 -7.63 11.51
CA ASP A 4 6.18 -8.90 11.42
C ASP A 4 6.49 -9.57 10.08
N VAL A 5 6.49 -10.91 10.03
CA VAL A 5 6.80 -11.67 8.80
C VAL A 5 5.62 -12.52 8.40
N ARG A 6 5.14 -12.35 7.16
CA ARG A 6 4.02 -13.09 6.58
C ARG A 6 4.53 -14.00 5.47
N HIS A 7 4.34 -15.31 5.65
CA HIS A 7 4.67 -16.31 4.64
C HIS A 7 3.59 -16.40 3.56
N ALA A 8 4.01 -16.80 2.36
CA ALA A 8 3.10 -17.07 1.27
C ALA A 8 2.22 -18.29 1.60
N SER A 9 0.92 -18.17 1.34
CA SER A 9 -0.06 -19.25 1.41
C SER A 9 -0.46 -19.69 0.00
N HIS A 10 -0.62 -21.00 -0.17
CA HIS A 10 -1.17 -21.60 -1.38
C HIS A 10 -2.69 -21.37 -1.44
N PRO A 11 -3.30 -21.13 -2.62
CA PRO A 11 -4.75 -20.92 -2.73
C PRO A 11 -5.58 -22.04 -2.09
N GLU A 12 -5.18 -23.31 -2.27
CA GLU A 12 -5.89 -24.45 -1.65
C GLU A 12 -5.95 -24.36 -0.11
N ALA A 13 -4.89 -23.88 0.54
CA ALA A 13 -4.91 -23.69 1.98
C ALA A 13 -5.87 -22.56 2.38
N VAL A 14 -5.85 -21.45 1.63
CA VAL A 14 -6.69 -20.27 1.92
C VAL A 14 -8.18 -20.57 1.78
N ARG A 15 -8.57 -21.51 0.90
CA ARG A 15 -9.97 -21.96 0.78
C ARG A 15 -10.51 -22.52 2.11
N GLU A 16 -9.65 -23.13 2.93
CA GLU A 16 -10.00 -23.75 4.21
C GLU A 16 -9.82 -22.81 5.41
N TYR A 17 -9.30 -21.59 5.21
CA TYR A 17 -9.07 -20.67 6.32
C TYR A 17 -10.39 -20.15 6.89
N ASP A 18 -10.50 -20.23 8.22
CA ASP A 18 -11.50 -19.48 8.96
C ASP A 18 -11.19 -17.98 9.00
N THR A 19 -12.11 -17.18 9.54
CA THR A 19 -11.97 -15.73 9.61
C THR A 19 -10.71 -15.28 10.35
N GLU A 20 -10.38 -15.94 11.46
CA GLU A 20 -9.22 -15.57 12.27
C GLU A 20 -7.91 -15.86 11.53
N THR A 21 -7.82 -17.03 10.91
CA THR A 21 -6.66 -17.46 10.14
C THR A 21 -6.46 -16.56 8.92
N LEU A 22 -7.54 -16.24 8.18
CA LEU A 22 -7.47 -15.33 7.05
C LEU A 22 -6.89 -13.96 7.47
N ARG A 23 -7.40 -13.38 8.57
CA ARG A 23 -6.90 -12.11 9.11
C ARG A 23 -5.43 -12.21 9.55
N ARG A 24 -5.08 -13.27 10.29
CA ARG A 24 -3.71 -13.51 10.76
C ARG A 24 -2.70 -13.62 9.62
N HIS A 25 -3.11 -14.06 8.43
CA HIS A 25 -2.19 -14.15 7.29
C HIS A 25 -2.17 -12.87 6.44
N PHE A 26 -3.32 -12.27 6.16
CA PHE A 26 -3.43 -11.25 5.11
C PHE A 26 -3.74 -9.84 5.62
N LEU A 27 -4.26 -9.69 6.84
CA LEU A 27 -4.56 -8.39 7.43
C LEU A 27 -3.41 -7.91 8.33
N VAL A 28 -3.03 -6.65 8.13
CA VAL A 28 -2.15 -5.90 9.02
C VAL A 28 -3.03 -4.93 9.82
N GLU A 29 -3.31 -5.30 11.07
CA GLU A 29 -4.30 -4.60 11.89
C GLU A 29 -3.81 -3.26 12.44
N THR A 30 -2.50 -3.09 12.61
CA THR A 30 -1.90 -1.85 13.13
C THR A 30 -0.73 -1.43 12.25
N VAL A 31 -1.02 -0.54 11.30
CA VAL A 31 -0.01 0.04 10.41
C VAL A 31 0.68 1.25 11.07
N PHE A 32 -0.11 2.13 11.70
CA PHE A 32 0.38 3.35 12.35
C PHE A 32 0.34 3.23 13.87
N ALA A 33 1.48 3.50 14.51
CA ALA A 33 1.60 3.62 15.96
C ALA A 33 2.51 4.83 16.26
N GLY A 34 2.04 5.73 17.13
CA GLY A 34 2.76 6.97 17.43
C GLY A 34 4.15 6.70 18.02
N GLY A 35 5.17 7.37 17.49
CA GLY A 35 6.56 7.22 17.91
C GLY A 35 7.23 5.94 17.41
N GLU A 36 6.59 5.19 16.50
CA GLU A 36 7.10 3.92 16.02
C GLU A 36 7.12 3.84 14.49
N ILE A 37 8.06 3.03 13.99
CA ILE A 37 7.98 2.43 12.66
C ILE A 37 7.54 0.97 12.84
N ARG A 38 6.43 0.59 12.21
CA ARG A 38 5.92 -0.79 12.17
C ARG A 38 5.92 -1.30 10.75
N LEU A 39 6.56 -2.44 10.54
CA LEU A 39 6.74 -3.06 9.23
C LEU A 39 6.12 -4.47 9.21
N THR A 40 5.69 -4.89 8.03
CA THR A 40 5.29 -6.26 7.73
C THR A 40 6.03 -6.69 6.47
N TYR A 41 6.88 -7.70 6.59
CA TYR A 41 7.57 -8.33 5.48
C TYR A 41 6.69 -9.46 4.93
N SER A 42 6.23 -9.30 3.70
CA SER A 42 5.52 -10.33 2.96
C SER A 42 6.51 -11.16 2.14
N HIS A 43 6.37 -12.49 2.15
CA HIS A 43 7.11 -13.36 1.23
C HIS A 43 6.60 -13.26 -0.22
N TYR A 44 5.43 -12.66 -0.48
CA TYR A 44 4.99 -12.31 -1.83
C TYR A 44 5.83 -11.13 -2.32
N ASP A 45 6.62 -11.38 -3.38
CA ASP A 45 7.59 -10.45 -3.98
C ASP A 45 8.58 -9.79 -2.99
N ARG A 46 8.70 -10.37 -1.79
CA ARG A 46 9.48 -9.80 -0.69
C ARG A 46 9.08 -8.36 -0.38
N MET A 47 7.82 -7.98 -0.63
CA MET A 47 7.34 -6.64 -0.36
C MET A 47 7.33 -6.39 1.16
N VAL A 48 7.80 -5.22 1.58
CA VAL A 48 7.66 -4.73 2.95
C VAL A 48 6.66 -3.59 2.94
N ILE A 49 5.59 -3.69 3.71
CA ILE A 49 4.63 -2.61 3.94
C ILE A 49 4.68 -2.16 5.39
N GLY A 50 4.21 -0.96 5.70
CA GLY A 50 4.20 -0.50 7.09
C GLY A 50 3.87 0.97 7.26
N GLY A 51 3.97 1.45 8.50
CA GLY A 51 3.74 2.85 8.84
C GLY A 51 4.86 3.43 9.69
N ALA A 52 5.19 4.69 9.43
CA ALA A 52 5.99 5.53 10.33
C ALA A 52 5.14 6.71 10.79
N THR A 53 4.97 6.87 12.11
CA THR A 53 4.20 7.97 12.70
C THR A 53 5.08 8.73 13.70
N PRO A 54 5.98 9.61 13.22
CA PRO A 54 6.84 10.40 14.10
C PRO A 54 6.02 11.36 14.97
N LEU A 55 6.41 11.49 16.24
CA LEU A 55 5.81 12.45 17.17
C LEU A 55 6.77 13.62 17.37
N ALA A 56 7.18 13.90 18.61
CA ALA A 56 8.17 14.93 18.92
C ALA A 56 9.56 14.56 18.38
N ASP A 57 9.93 13.28 18.47
CA ASP A 57 11.19 12.76 17.94
C ASP A 57 11.01 12.19 16.54
N GLY A 58 12.00 12.46 15.68
CA GLY A 58 12.09 11.84 14.36
C GLY A 58 12.38 10.34 14.44
N LEU A 59 11.94 9.60 13.42
CA LEU A 59 12.11 8.15 13.34
C LEU A 59 13.09 7.78 12.23
N ALA A 60 14.15 7.05 12.56
CA ALA A 60 15.11 6.54 11.58
C ALA A 60 14.70 5.15 11.06
N LEU A 61 14.73 4.98 9.73
CA LEU A 61 14.51 3.69 9.09
C LEU A 61 15.79 2.86 9.14
N THR A 62 15.87 1.95 10.10
CA THR A 62 17.00 1.03 10.21
C THR A 62 16.74 -0.27 9.45
N ALA A 63 17.76 -1.10 9.27
CA ALA A 63 17.63 -2.41 8.62
C ALA A 63 17.29 -3.50 9.66
N PRO A 64 16.07 -4.07 9.65
CA PRO A 64 15.75 -5.21 10.51
C PRO A 64 16.42 -6.50 10.00
N THR A 65 16.58 -7.49 10.89
CA THR A 65 17.17 -8.80 10.57
C THR A 65 16.49 -9.50 9.38
N ALA A 66 15.16 -9.35 9.23
CA ALA A 66 14.42 -9.92 8.10
C ALA A 66 14.80 -9.30 6.74
N VAL A 67 15.31 -8.07 6.72
CA VAL A 67 15.89 -7.45 5.52
C VAL A 67 17.36 -7.88 5.33
N GLY A 68 18.11 -8.05 6.42
CA GLY A 68 19.43 -8.69 6.42
C GLY A 68 20.51 -7.89 5.68
N GLN A 69 20.44 -6.57 5.73
CA GLN A 69 21.39 -5.64 5.08
C GLN A 69 21.92 -4.61 6.09
N GLU A 70 22.98 -3.89 5.73
CA GLU A 70 23.55 -2.81 6.58
C GLU A 70 22.59 -1.62 6.71
N THR A 71 21.99 -1.20 5.59
CA THR A 71 20.94 -0.17 5.55
C THR A 71 19.69 -0.73 4.89
N PHE A 72 18.52 -0.15 5.21
CA PHE A 72 17.25 -0.68 4.73
C PHE A 72 17.15 -0.66 3.20
N LEU A 73 17.71 0.36 2.55
CA LEU A 73 17.65 0.57 1.10
C LEU A 73 18.91 0.13 0.34
N ALA A 74 19.82 -0.64 0.95
CA ALA A 74 21.03 -1.14 0.28
C ALA A 74 20.70 -1.87 -1.05
N GLU A 75 19.67 -2.72 -1.03
CA GLU A 75 19.17 -3.51 -2.17
C GLU A 75 17.65 -3.37 -2.36
N ARG A 76 17.09 -2.21 -1.98
CA ARG A 76 15.65 -1.95 -1.98
C ARG A 76 15.32 -0.54 -2.43
N GLU A 77 14.14 -0.37 -3.01
CA GLU A 77 13.49 0.92 -3.25
C GLU A 77 12.35 1.15 -2.25
N LEU A 78 11.90 2.40 -2.08
CA LEU A 78 10.86 2.78 -1.13
C LEU A 78 9.92 3.82 -1.75
N GLY A 79 8.62 3.57 -1.65
CA GLY A 79 7.58 4.58 -1.71
C GLY A 79 7.09 4.90 -0.30
N ALA A 80 7.03 6.19 0.05
CA ALA A 80 6.50 6.68 1.31
C ALA A 80 5.41 7.72 1.04
N LEU A 81 4.14 7.35 1.27
CA LEU A 81 2.99 8.23 1.04
C LEU A 81 2.41 8.71 2.37
N ASN A 82 2.26 10.02 2.54
CA ASN A 82 1.74 10.59 3.77
C ASN A 82 0.19 10.63 3.78
N VAL A 83 -0.44 10.00 4.77
CA VAL A 83 -1.90 10.03 4.97
C VAL A 83 -2.34 10.82 6.21
N GLY A 84 -1.39 11.43 6.93
CA GLY A 84 -1.61 12.17 8.17
C GLY A 84 -1.47 13.69 8.02
N GLY A 85 -1.01 14.35 9.08
CA GLY A 85 -0.62 15.76 9.05
C GLY A 85 0.65 16.02 8.24
N ALA A 86 1.06 17.29 8.11
CA ALA A 86 2.27 17.64 7.38
C ALA A 86 3.52 17.07 8.05
N GLY A 87 4.47 16.61 7.24
CA GLY A 87 5.71 16.02 7.74
C GLY A 87 6.88 16.23 6.78
N ARG A 88 8.02 15.68 7.15
CA ARG A 88 9.25 15.72 6.38
C ARG A 88 9.89 14.34 6.32
N ILE A 89 10.47 14.02 5.18
CA ILE A 89 11.36 12.87 5.03
C ILE A 89 12.75 13.41 4.71
N VAL A 90 13.76 12.98 5.46
CA VAL A 90 15.16 13.30 5.21
C VAL A 90 15.84 12.07 4.62
N VAL A 91 16.43 12.19 3.44
CA VAL A 91 17.20 11.13 2.77
C VAL A 91 18.62 11.61 2.56
N ASP A 92 19.58 10.96 3.23
CA ASP A 92 21.00 11.28 3.19
C ASP A 92 21.29 12.79 3.37
N GLY A 93 20.60 13.40 4.32
CA GLY A 93 20.70 14.84 4.65
C GLY A 93 19.85 15.78 3.79
N THR A 94 19.25 15.29 2.70
CA THR A 94 18.32 16.09 1.87
C THR A 94 16.90 16.01 2.43
N SER A 95 16.31 17.17 2.73
CA SER A 95 14.95 17.26 3.29
C SER A 95 13.89 17.39 2.19
N TYR A 96 12.80 16.66 2.34
CA TYR A 96 11.61 16.73 1.51
C TYR A 96 10.39 16.95 2.40
N ASP A 97 9.68 18.07 2.22
CA ASP A 97 8.43 18.33 2.93
C ASP A 97 7.27 17.64 2.18
N LEU A 98 6.40 16.96 2.91
CA LEU A 98 5.27 16.20 2.39
C LEU A 98 3.97 16.66 3.07
N ALA A 99 3.03 17.17 2.28
CA ALA A 99 1.66 17.35 2.73
C ALA A 99 0.91 16.01 2.78
N LYS A 100 -0.32 16.01 3.29
CA LYS A 100 -1.23 14.87 3.16
C LYS A 100 -1.42 14.57 1.66
N TYR A 101 -1.30 13.30 1.29
CA TYR A 101 -1.37 12.74 -0.07
C TYR A 101 -0.13 12.94 -0.94
N ASP A 102 0.96 13.50 -0.42
CA ASP A 102 2.23 13.50 -1.13
C ASP A 102 2.98 12.17 -0.92
N CYS A 103 3.76 11.79 -1.93
CA CYS A 103 4.59 10.60 -1.91
C CYS A 103 6.04 10.95 -2.18
N LEU A 104 6.97 10.35 -1.43
CA LEU A 104 8.38 10.33 -1.79
C LEU A 104 8.75 8.95 -2.33
N TYR A 105 9.35 8.91 -3.51
CA TYR A 105 10.09 7.74 -3.97
C TYR A 105 11.56 7.90 -3.58
N ALA A 106 12.15 6.92 -2.90
CA ALA A 106 13.57 6.85 -2.59
C ALA A 106 14.17 5.58 -3.19
N GLY A 107 15.18 5.75 -4.03
CA GLY A 107 15.80 4.64 -4.75
C GLY A 107 16.81 3.84 -3.91
N LYS A 108 17.23 2.71 -4.49
CA LYS A 108 18.32 1.87 -4.00
C LYS A 108 19.57 2.68 -3.66
N GLY A 109 20.18 2.38 -2.53
CA GLY A 109 21.48 2.89 -2.08
C GLY A 109 21.42 4.00 -1.05
N ALA A 110 20.23 4.56 -0.76
CA ALA A 110 20.08 5.53 0.32
C ALA A 110 20.44 4.90 1.69
N LYS A 111 21.14 5.66 2.53
CA LYS A 111 21.74 5.12 3.77
C LYS A 111 21.03 5.59 5.02
N ASP A 112 20.71 6.87 5.11
CA ASP A 112 20.00 7.48 6.24
C ASP A 112 18.65 8.02 5.77
N VAL A 113 17.57 7.36 6.19
CA VAL A 113 16.19 7.79 5.91
C VAL A 113 15.50 8.07 7.23
N ARG A 114 14.99 9.29 7.41
CA ARG A 114 14.32 9.73 8.63
C ARG A 114 12.96 10.34 8.34
N PHE A 115 12.02 10.11 9.23
CA PHE A 115 10.65 10.62 9.16
C PHE A 115 10.41 11.58 10.31
N GLU A 116 9.83 12.74 10.02
CA GLU A 116 9.53 13.78 10.99
C GLU A 116 8.12 14.32 10.79
N SER A 117 7.46 14.72 11.89
CA SER A 117 6.19 15.45 11.85
C SER A 117 6.45 16.94 12.02
N VAL A 118 5.71 17.77 11.29
CA VAL A 118 5.75 19.24 11.51
C VAL A 118 5.06 19.59 12.84
N ASP A 119 3.99 18.87 13.18
CA ASP A 119 3.24 19.03 14.42
C ASP A 119 2.99 17.65 15.06
N ALA A 120 3.49 17.42 16.28
CA ALA A 120 3.30 16.17 17.00
C ALA A 120 1.85 15.93 17.47
N ALA A 121 1.03 16.99 17.59
CA ALA A 121 -0.39 16.88 17.93
C ALA A 121 -1.24 16.46 16.71
N ASN A 122 -0.77 16.74 15.50
CA ASN A 122 -1.34 16.28 14.25
C ASN A 122 -0.25 15.60 13.39
N PRO A 123 0.22 14.42 13.80
CA PRO A 123 1.41 13.82 13.24
C PRO A 123 1.22 13.39 11.79
N ALA A 124 2.31 13.43 11.03
CA ALA A 124 2.41 12.76 9.75
C ALA A 124 2.27 11.24 9.93
N LYS A 125 1.66 10.59 8.95
CA LYS A 125 1.49 9.13 8.91
C LYS A 125 2.00 8.64 7.57
N PHE A 126 3.27 8.25 7.51
CA PHE A 126 3.89 7.79 6.28
C PHE A 126 3.63 6.30 6.09
N TYR A 127 2.80 5.94 5.11
CA TYR A 127 2.67 4.57 4.66
C TYR A 127 3.87 4.20 3.80
N LEU A 128 4.61 3.18 4.23
CA LEU A 128 5.85 2.74 3.62
C LEU A 128 5.59 1.49 2.80
N VAL A 129 6.05 1.47 1.55
CA VAL A 129 6.07 0.28 0.69
C VAL A 129 7.44 0.14 0.06
N SER A 130 8.08 -1.00 0.27
CA SER A 130 9.42 -1.28 -0.22
C SER A 130 9.52 -2.64 -0.88
N THR A 131 10.24 -2.68 -2.00
CA THR A 131 10.51 -3.88 -2.80
C THR A 131 12.01 -4.01 -3.04
N PRO A 132 12.51 -5.22 -3.36
CA PRO A 132 13.88 -5.38 -3.85
C PRO A 132 14.13 -4.52 -5.09
N ALA A 133 15.33 -3.94 -5.20
CA ALA A 133 15.71 -3.10 -6.32
C ALA A 133 17.13 -3.42 -6.77
N HIS A 134 17.30 -3.60 -8.08
CA HIS A 134 18.60 -3.96 -8.68
C HIS A 134 19.27 -2.78 -9.38
N GLN A 135 18.56 -1.66 -9.54
CA GLN A 135 19.06 -0.42 -10.12
C GLN A 135 18.73 0.76 -9.20
N ALA A 136 19.68 1.68 -9.07
CA ALA A 136 19.43 2.96 -8.42
C ALA A 136 18.69 3.89 -9.40
N HIS A 137 17.56 4.42 -8.94
CA HIS A 137 16.83 5.52 -9.59
C HIS A 137 16.80 6.72 -8.63
N PRO A 138 16.70 7.96 -9.14
CA PRO A 138 16.77 9.15 -8.30
C PRO A 138 15.60 9.20 -7.29
N THR A 139 15.87 9.76 -6.11
CA THR A 139 14.82 10.13 -5.15
C THR A 139 13.96 11.26 -5.74
N VAL A 140 12.63 11.12 -5.71
CA VAL A 140 11.69 12.08 -6.30
C VAL A 140 10.54 12.37 -5.34
N LEU A 141 10.29 13.65 -5.07
CA LEU A 141 9.07 14.11 -4.40
C LEU A 141 7.94 14.24 -5.43
N LEU A 142 6.92 13.42 -5.24
CA LEU A 142 5.74 13.31 -6.07
C LEU A 142 4.56 13.89 -5.28
N THR A 143 4.28 15.17 -5.51
CA THR A 143 3.09 15.80 -4.91
C THR A 143 1.84 15.32 -5.61
N ARG A 144 0.66 15.46 -4.98
CA ARG A 144 -0.61 15.04 -5.59
C ARG A 144 -0.84 15.62 -6.99
N GLU A 145 -0.40 16.85 -7.24
CA GLU A 145 -0.52 17.53 -8.54
C GLU A 145 0.40 16.94 -9.62
N LYS A 146 1.48 16.27 -9.22
CA LYS A 146 2.41 15.59 -10.13
C LYS A 146 1.98 14.16 -10.45
N ALA A 147 1.00 13.62 -9.73
CA ALA A 147 0.47 12.28 -9.98
C ALA A 147 -0.33 12.26 -11.29
N ARG A 148 -0.28 11.14 -12.01
CA ARG A 148 -1.19 10.89 -13.12
C ARG A 148 -2.60 10.67 -12.54
N HIS A 149 -3.54 11.52 -12.94
CA HIS A 149 -4.88 11.57 -12.37
C HIS A 149 -5.94 11.04 -13.36
N LEU A 150 -6.81 10.14 -12.87
CA LEU A 150 -7.91 9.55 -13.63
C LEU A 150 -9.18 9.59 -12.79
N THR A 151 -10.34 9.80 -13.41
CA THR A 151 -11.64 9.82 -12.71
C THR A 151 -12.64 8.83 -13.31
N PRO A 152 -12.40 7.50 -13.20
CA PRO A 152 -13.28 6.49 -13.78
C PRO A 152 -14.51 6.18 -12.91
N GLY A 153 -15.39 5.37 -13.48
CA GLY A 153 -16.58 4.84 -12.80
C GLY A 153 -17.79 5.76 -12.88
N ASP A 154 -18.91 5.26 -12.38
CA ASP A 154 -20.19 5.93 -12.40
C ASP A 154 -20.92 5.75 -11.06
N ALA A 155 -21.77 6.71 -10.71
CA ALA A 155 -22.58 6.64 -9.50
C ALA A 155 -23.62 5.52 -9.59
N ALA A 156 -24.16 5.23 -10.78
CA ALA A 156 -25.11 4.15 -11.03
C ALA A 156 -24.52 2.76 -10.74
N THR A 157 -23.21 2.61 -10.88
CA THR A 157 -22.46 1.38 -10.54
C THR A 157 -21.76 1.47 -9.18
N ALA A 158 -22.04 2.53 -8.40
CA ALA A 158 -21.47 2.81 -7.09
C ALA A 158 -19.93 2.68 -7.03
N ASN A 159 -19.24 3.06 -8.11
CA ASN A 159 -17.78 2.94 -8.23
C ASN A 159 -17.12 4.23 -8.75
N LYS A 160 -17.80 5.38 -8.70
CA LYS A 160 -17.22 6.66 -9.08
C LYS A 160 -16.05 7.01 -8.16
N ARG A 161 -14.89 7.30 -8.74
CA ARG A 161 -13.64 7.45 -7.97
C ARG A 161 -12.59 8.31 -8.68
N SER A 162 -11.64 8.81 -7.91
CA SER A 162 -10.46 9.55 -8.39
C SER A 162 -9.19 8.75 -8.07
N ILE A 163 -8.38 8.43 -9.08
CA ILE A 163 -7.15 7.63 -8.98
C ILE A 163 -5.94 8.55 -9.20
N TYR A 164 -4.97 8.51 -8.28
CA TYR A 164 -3.71 9.24 -8.35
C TYR A 164 -2.55 8.25 -8.40
N GLN A 165 -1.89 8.14 -9.54
CA GLN A 165 -0.76 7.24 -9.74
C GLN A 165 0.54 8.01 -9.55
N PHE A 166 1.32 7.64 -8.52
CA PHE A 166 2.55 8.32 -8.13
C PHE A 166 3.76 7.60 -8.71
N ILE A 167 4.03 6.39 -8.23
CA ILE A 167 5.11 5.57 -8.77
C ILE A 167 4.52 4.80 -9.95
N HIS A 168 4.68 5.38 -11.14
CA HIS A 168 4.15 4.87 -12.39
C HIS A 168 5.16 5.18 -13.51
N PRO A 169 5.33 4.33 -14.54
CA PRO A 169 6.32 4.54 -15.60
C PRO A 169 6.25 5.90 -16.33
N GLU A 170 5.06 6.47 -16.43
CA GLU A 170 4.83 7.82 -17.01
C GLU A 170 5.17 8.99 -16.06
N VAL A 171 5.39 8.73 -14.77
CA VAL A 171 5.61 9.75 -13.73
C VAL A 171 7.06 9.71 -13.21
N CYS A 172 7.55 8.53 -12.82
CA CYS A 172 8.94 8.34 -12.39
C CYS A 172 9.43 6.92 -12.68
N GLN A 173 10.75 6.74 -12.68
CA GLN A 173 11.37 5.43 -12.82
C GLN A 173 11.46 4.73 -11.45
N SER A 174 11.23 3.42 -11.46
CA SER A 174 11.38 2.48 -10.34
C SER A 174 11.84 1.14 -10.91
N CYS A 175 12.37 0.23 -10.09
CA CYS A 175 12.68 -1.13 -10.54
C CYS A 175 11.38 -1.88 -10.83
N GLN A 176 10.57 -2.11 -9.80
CA GLN A 176 9.35 -2.91 -9.87
C GLN A 176 8.18 -2.27 -9.12
N LEU A 177 8.46 -1.44 -8.11
CA LEU A 177 7.42 -0.80 -7.32
C LEU A 177 6.55 0.09 -8.20
N THR A 178 5.24 -0.07 -8.06
CA THR A 178 4.25 0.89 -8.50
C THR A 178 3.34 1.23 -7.34
N LEU A 179 2.87 2.47 -7.27
CA LEU A 179 2.10 2.96 -6.12
C LEU A 179 1.19 4.10 -6.53
N GLY A 180 -0.05 4.03 -6.05
CA GLY A 180 -1.00 5.11 -6.15
C GLY A 180 -1.99 5.08 -5.01
N PHE A 181 -2.86 6.08 -4.94
CA PHE A 181 -4.05 5.99 -4.10
C PHE A 181 -5.30 6.31 -4.90
N THR A 182 -6.44 5.95 -4.33
CA THR A 182 -7.74 6.14 -4.93
C THR A 182 -8.71 6.63 -3.87
N MET A 183 -9.49 7.65 -4.22
CA MET A 183 -10.57 8.19 -3.40
C MET A 183 -11.89 7.73 -4.00
N ILE A 184 -12.69 7.03 -3.21
CA ILE A 184 -14.06 6.69 -3.58
C ILE A 184 -14.95 7.91 -3.32
N GLU A 185 -15.72 8.32 -4.32
CA GLU A 185 -16.62 9.48 -4.20
C GLU A 185 -17.77 9.18 -3.24
N PRO A 186 -18.32 10.20 -2.54
CA PRO A 186 -19.54 10.03 -1.74
C PRO A 186 -20.68 9.39 -2.55
N GLY A 187 -21.32 8.37 -1.96
CA GLY A 187 -22.36 7.58 -2.63
C GLY A 187 -21.83 6.41 -3.47
N SER A 188 -20.52 6.28 -3.63
CA SER A 188 -19.87 5.08 -4.17
C SER A 188 -19.20 4.28 -3.06
N VAL A 189 -19.05 2.98 -3.29
CA VAL A 189 -18.50 2.03 -2.31
C VAL A 189 -17.54 1.01 -2.91
N TRP A 190 -17.56 0.81 -4.23
CA TRP A 190 -16.73 -0.17 -4.90
C TRP A 190 -15.42 0.43 -5.43
N ASN A 191 -14.31 -0.25 -5.21
CA ASN A 191 -13.04 0.05 -5.87
C ASN A 191 -12.85 -0.75 -7.18
N THR A 192 -12.28 -1.95 -7.10
CA THR A 192 -11.93 -2.84 -8.21
C THR A 192 -13.13 -3.73 -8.54
N MET A 193 -14.14 -3.14 -9.17
CA MET A 193 -15.31 -3.86 -9.68
C MET A 193 -15.59 -3.40 -11.13
N PRO A 194 -15.51 -4.29 -12.13
CA PRO A 194 -15.21 -5.73 -12.06
C PRO A 194 -13.82 -6.07 -11.50
N ALA A 195 -13.70 -7.26 -10.92
CA ALA A 195 -12.46 -7.77 -10.34
C ALA A 195 -11.49 -8.30 -11.42
N HIS A 196 -10.23 -8.50 -11.04
CA HIS A 196 -9.22 -9.12 -11.87
C HIS A 196 -8.18 -9.84 -11.00
N THR A 197 -7.34 -10.65 -11.64
CA THR A 197 -6.11 -11.21 -11.07
C THR A 197 -4.92 -10.83 -11.94
N HIS A 198 -3.70 -11.01 -11.41
CA HIS A 198 -2.48 -10.88 -12.19
C HIS A 198 -1.35 -11.73 -11.59
N ASP A 199 -1.14 -12.93 -12.11
CA ASP A 199 -0.23 -13.90 -11.48
C ASP A 199 1.25 -13.45 -11.45
N ARG A 200 1.62 -12.48 -12.29
CA ARG A 200 2.98 -11.90 -12.41
C ARG A 200 3.27 -10.78 -11.40
N ARG A 201 2.29 -10.38 -10.59
CA ARG A 201 2.43 -9.27 -9.63
C ARG A 201 1.62 -9.55 -8.37
N MET A 202 2.09 -9.07 -7.22
CA MET A 202 1.29 -8.99 -6.00
C MET A 202 0.85 -7.55 -5.74
N GLU A 203 -0.19 -7.37 -4.93
CA GLU A 203 -0.59 -6.06 -4.44
C GLU A 203 -0.65 -5.98 -2.91
N ALA A 204 -0.53 -4.78 -2.38
CA ALA A 204 -0.89 -4.46 -1.01
C ALA A 204 -1.76 -3.19 -0.94
N TYR A 205 -2.76 -3.22 -0.08
CA TYR A 205 -3.77 -2.18 0.07
C TYR A 205 -3.68 -1.56 1.46
N LEU A 206 -3.74 -0.23 1.59
CA LEU A 206 -4.05 0.45 2.86
C LEU A 206 -5.37 1.18 2.73
N TYR A 207 -6.34 0.89 3.58
CA TYR A 207 -7.61 1.64 3.64
C TYR A 207 -7.49 2.78 4.66
N PHE A 208 -7.88 4.00 4.29
CA PHE A 208 -7.80 5.19 5.14
C PHE A 208 -8.87 6.23 4.75
N ASP A 209 -8.95 7.34 5.49
CA ASP A 209 -10.06 8.30 5.38
C ASP A 209 -11.44 7.63 5.48
N LEU A 210 -11.51 6.59 6.32
CA LEU A 210 -12.73 5.86 6.64
C LEU A 210 -13.15 6.23 8.06
N GLU A 211 -14.42 6.56 8.24
CA GLU A 211 -14.97 6.88 9.57
C GLU A 211 -14.83 5.68 10.53
N ALA A 212 -14.62 5.93 11.81
CA ALA A 212 -14.22 4.92 12.79
C ALA A 212 -15.19 3.73 12.91
N GLU A 213 -16.48 3.95 12.70
CA GLU A 213 -17.53 2.91 12.74
C GLU A 213 -17.76 2.22 11.39
N GLN A 214 -17.21 2.78 10.31
CA GLN A 214 -17.37 2.26 8.95
C GLN A 214 -16.33 1.18 8.66
N ARG A 215 -16.65 0.26 7.76
CA ARG A 215 -15.79 -0.87 7.37
C ARG A 215 -15.74 -1.02 5.87
N VAL A 216 -14.69 -1.66 5.38
CA VAL A 216 -14.63 -2.17 4.02
C VAL A 216 -14.65 -3.68 4.06
N PHE A 217 -15.55 -4.29 3.29
CA PHE A 217 -15.48 -5.70 2.96
C PHE A 217 -14.43 -5.85 1.87
N HIS A 218 -13.20 -6.21 2.23
CA HIS A 218 -12.16 -6.52 1.27
C HIS A 218 -12.35 -7.97 0.80
N PHE A 219 -12.67 -8.13 -0.48
CA PHE A 219 -12.79 -9.41 -1.16
C PHE A 219 -11.43 -9.86 -1.70
N MET A 220 -11.09 -11.09 -1.38
CA MET A 220 -9.89 -11.77 -1.82
C MET A 220 -10.23 -13.24 -2.18
N GLY A 221 -9.23 -14.05 -2.50
CA GLY A 221 -9.42 -15.43 -2.91
C GLY A 221 -9.32 -15.61 -4.43
N GLU A 222 -9.28 -16.86 -4.86
CA GLU A 222 -9.49 -17.16 -6.28
C GLU A 222 -10.91 -16.76 -6.69
N PRO A 223 -11.15 -16.47 -7.97
CA PRO A 223 -12.41 -15.87 -8.39
C PRO A 223 -13.64 -16.76 -8.16
N GLN A 224 -13.45 -18.08 -8.13
CA GLN A 224 -14.50 -19.09 -7.88
C GLN A 224 -14.55 -19.56 -6.41
N GLN A 225 -13.74 -18.96 -5.54
CA GLN A 225 -13.62 -19.28 -4.12
C GLN A 225 -13.36 -18.01 -3.31
N THR A 226 -14.15 -16.95 -3.54
CA THR A 226 -13.90 -15.68 -2.87
C THR A 226 -14.09 -15.80 -1.36
N ARG A 227 -13.32 -15.00 -0.64
CA ARG A 227 -13.38 -14.80 0.82
C ARG A 227 -13.40 -13.30 1.07
N HIS A 228 -13.69 -12.90 2.30
CA HIS A 228 -13.61 -11.49 2.66
C HIS A 228 -13.06 -11.29 4.07
N MET A 229 -12.55 -10.08 4.30
CA MET A 229 -12.22 -9.58 5.62
C MET A 229 -12.88 -8.22 5.83
N LEU A 230 -13.41 -7.98 7.03
CA LEU A 230 -13.78 -6.63 7.42
C LEU A 230 -12.52 -5.86 7.81
N VAL A 231 -12.30 -4.75 7.11
CA VAL A 231 -11.14 -3.87 7.26
C VAL A 231 -11.60 -2.53 7.83
N ALA A 232 -10.93 -2.08 8.89
CA ALA A 232 -11.16 -0.78 9.51
C ALA A 232 -10.26 0.30 8.92
N ASN A 233 -10.46 1.55 9.35
CA ASN A 233 -9.59 2.66 8.99
C ASN A 233 -8.14 2.36 9.38
N GLU A 234 -7.21 2.72 8.51
CA GLU A 234 -5.75 2.57 8.70
C GLU A 234 -5.25 1.12 8.85
N GLN A 235 -6.01 0.16 8.32
CA GLN A 235 -5.58 -1.24 8.20
C GLN A 235 -5.14 -1.55 6.77
N ALA A 236 -4.16 -2.44 6.64
CA ALA A 236 -3.63 -2.87 5.36
C ALA A 236 -3.89 -4.35 5.07
N VAL A 237 -4.00 -4.70 3.78
CA VAL A 237 -4.23 -6.06 3.29
C VAL A 237 -3.14 -6.43 2.30
N ILE A 238 -2.58 -7.63 2.45
CA ILE A 238 -1.67 -8.26 1.49
C ILE A 238 -2.50 -9.10 0.54
N SER A 239 -2.42 -8.83 -0.77
CA SER A 239 -3.10 -9.60 -1.81
C SER A 239 -2.09 -10.48 -2.57
N PRO A 240 -2.19 -11.82 -2.45
CA PRO A 240 -1.41 -12.74 -3.26
C PRO A 240 -1.67 -12.56 -4.78
N PRO A 241 -0.71 -12.91 -5.67
CA PRO A 241 -0.88 -12.80 -7.12
C PRO A 241 -2.08 -13.58 -7.70
N TRP A 242 -2.38 -14.75 -7.12
CA TRP A 242 -3.49 -15.62 -7.52
C TRP A 242 -4.87 -15.11 -7.04
N SER A 243 -4.90 -14.08 -6.20
CA SER A 243 -6.11 -13.58 -5.55
C SER A 243 -6.69 -12.37 -6.28
N ILE A 244 -8.02 -12.27 -6.32
CA ILE A 244 -8.67 -10.98 -6.58
C ILE A 244 -8.37 -10.00 -5.43
N HIS A 245 -8.58 -8.72 -5.68
CA HIS A 245 -8.48 -7.65 -4.69
C HIS A 245 -9.57 -6.61 -4.96
N SER A 246 -10.75 -6.84 -4.39
CA SER A 246 -11.89 -5.93 -4.52
C SER A 246 -12.36 -5.50 -3.13
N GLY A 247 -13.15 -4.45 -3.05
CA GLY A 247 -13.55 -3.82 -1.80
C GLY A 247 -14.88 -3.11 -1.95
N ALA A 248 -15.77 -3.35 -0.99
CA ALA A 248 -17.02 -2.60 -0.82
C ALA A 248 -17.06 -1.94 0.56
N GLY A 249 -17.07 -0.61 0.60
CA GLY A 249 -17.23 0.16 1.83
C GLY A 249 -18.67 0.19 2.33
N THR A 250 -18.85 0.34 3.65
CA THR A 250 -20.15 0.77 4.23
C THR A 250 -20.38 2.28 4.06
N LYS A 251 -19.32 3.02 3.70
CA LYS A 251 -19.31 4.43 3.30
C LYS A 251 -18.18 4.66 2.29
N ASN A 252 -18.04 5.86 1.73
CA ASN A 252 -16.87 6.25 0.97
C ASN A 252 -15.59 6.21 1.82
N TYR A 253 -14.46 5.99 1.16
CA TYR A 253 -13.14 5.85 1.77
C TYR A 253 -12.06 6.17 0.74
N SER A 254 -10.81 6.23 1.19
CA SER A 254 -9.64 6.24 0.32
C SER A 254 -8.83 4.95 0.54
N PHE A 255 -8.04 4.56 -0.45
CA PHE A 255 -7.08 3.48 -0.28
C PHE A 255 -5.81 3.70 -1.11
N ILE A 256 -4.67 3.33 -0.55
CA ILE A 256 -3.40 3.19 -1.29
C ILE A 256 -3.38 1.77 -1.85
N TRP A 257 -2.96 1.63 -3.09
CA TRP A 257 -2.58 0.37 -3.70
C TRP A 257 -1.11 0.46 -4.09
N ALA A 258 -0.37 -0.61 -3.86
CA ALA A 258 1.00 -0.74 -4.32
C ALA A 258 1.22 -2.14 -4.89
N MET A 259 1.94 -2.21 -6.00
CA MET A 259 2.19 -3.46 -6.71
C MET A 259 3.67 -3.65 -6.97
N ALA A 260 4.08 -4.91 -7.04
CA ALA A 260 5.42 -5.34 -7.39
C ALA A 260 5.36 -6.72 -8.05
N GLY A 261 6.42 -7.10 -8.77
CA GLY A 261 6.51 -8.39 -9.46
C GLY A 261 7.37 -8.31 -10.72
N ASP A 262 7.11 -9.22 -11.66
CA ASP A 262 7.94 -9.41 -12.85
C ASP A 262 7.88 -8.24 -13.84
N ASN A 263 6.78 -7.48 -13.82
CA ASN A 263 6.58 -6.35 -14.72
C ASN A 263 5.77 -5.22 -14.06
N LYS A 264 5.70 -4.07 -14.74
CA LYS A 264 4.93 -2.89 -14.33
C LYS A 264 3.79 -2.58 -15.32
N SER A 265 3.31 -3.60 -16.05
CA SER A 265 2.29 -3.43 -17.08
C SER A 265 0.90 -3.42 -16.45
N PHE A 266 0.25 -2.27 -16.45
CA PHE A 266 -1.11 -2.09 -15.94
C PHE A 266 -2.20 -2.69 -16.85
N THR A 267 -1.85 -3.22 -18.02
CA THR A 267 -2.80 -3.91 -18.91
C THR A 267 -2.65 -5.42 -18.86
N ASP A 268 -1.63 -5.92 -18.16
CA ASP A 268 -1.32 -7.33 -18.06
C ASP A 268 -2.10 -7.97 -16.90
N MET A 269 -3.41 -8.13 -17.08
CA MET A 269 -4.33 -8.64 -16.06
C MET A 269 -5.42 -9.53 -16.66
N ASP A 270 -5.90 -10.47 -15.86
CA ASP A 270 -7.00 -11.36 -16.22
C ASP A 270 -8.30 -10.79 -15.66
N HIS A 271 -9.06 -10.11 -16.51
CA HIS A 271 -10.34 -9.53 -16.13
C HIS A 271 -11.39 -10.61 -15.90
N ILE A 272 -12.22 -10.42 -14.87
CA ILE A 272 -13.22 -11.39 -14.47
C ILE A 272 -14.61 -10.77 -14.58
N ALA A 273 -15.48 -11.40 -15.35
CA ALA A 273 -16.86 -10.97 -15.43
C ALA A 273 -17.52 -11.14 -14.06
N ILE A 274 -18.31 -10.14 -13.65
CA ILE A 274 -18.98 -10.15 -12.33
C ILE A 274 -19.86 -11.41 -12.16
N ALA A 275 -20.48 -11.88 -13.24
CA ALA A 275 -21.30 -13.09 -13.24
C ALA A 275 -20.52 -14.40 -12.98
N ASP A 276 -19.20 -14.38 -13.11
CA ASP A 276 -18.32 -15.55 -12.94
C ASP A 276 -17.68 -15.62 -11.54
N LEU A 277 -17.82 -14.57 -10.73
CA LEU A 277 -17.39 -14.55 -9.33
C LEU A 277 -18.27 -15.47 -8.47
N ARG A 278 -17.69 -16.11 -7.46
CA ARG A 278 -18.39 -17.00 -6.50
C ARG A 278 -18.01 -16.72 -5.07
#